data_AF-A0A522F4Y1-F1
#
_entry.id   AF-A0A522F4Y1-F1
#
_cell.length_a   1.000
_cell.length_b   1.000
_cell.length_c   1.000
_cell.angle_alpha   90.00
_cell.angle_beta   90.00
_cell.angle_gamma   90.00
#
_symmetry.space_group_name_H-M   'P 1'
#
loop_
_entity.id
_entity.type
_entity.pdbx_description
1 polymer ?
#
loop_
_entity_poly.entity_id
_entity_poly.type
_entity_poly.pdbx_seq_one_letter_code
_entity_poly.pdbx_strand_id
1 'polypeptide(L)'
;MSQSDDALQPLCVHPLEKLIGKLSTYKDIPDKDAYEQFIAQDKLNAVDRLIRSIRNKSALIDGQDCAILNDGLIKLMIEDYLRENQPELQAYFQCSQAIDKVDQLINQLNQLDPVAKLIAILEQHQEKIAKRLESNCALYHSHVFKPSAANKKLEVIQRLIGVFRGHDGAAVDDGDLKIVSQSSIGKQIDNFIVTYQSSLSKHCKKDSIKNLKALVIACEKSNKQFIN
;
A
#
# COMPACT_ATOMS: atom_id res chain seq x y z
N MET A 1 -30.38 -39.14 21.33
CA MET A 1 -30.72 -37.72 21.52
C MET A 1 -29.50 -37.05 22.10
N SER A 2 -28.78 -36.26 21.32
CA SER A 2 -27.86 -35.26 21.84
C SER A 2 -27.81 -34.15 20.81
N GLN A 3 -28.53 -33.07 21.12
CA GLN A 3 -28.49 -31.82 20.38
C GLN A 3 -27.06 -31.28 20.47
N SER A 4 -26.45 -31.01 19.32
CA SER A 4 -25.26 -30.18 19.22
C SER A 4 -25.76 -28.90 18.58
N ASP A 5 -25.92 -27.86 19.40
CA ASP A 5 -26.26 -26.51 18.95
C ASP A 5 -25.13 -26.02 18.02
N ASP A 6 -25.40 -26.07 16.73
CA ASP A 6 -24.68 -25.26 15.73
C ASP A 6 -25.05 -23.80 15.97
N ALA A 7 -24.36 -23.18 16.93
CA ALA A 7 -24.30 -21.74 17.04
C ALA A 7 -23.60 -21.21 15.78
N LEU A 8 -24.42 -20.87 14.78
CA LEU A 8 -24.04 -20.04 13.64
C LEU A 8 -23.28 -18.81 14.16
N GLN A 9 -21.95 -18.84 14.04
CA GLN A 9 -21.15 -17.64 14.20
C GLN A 9 -21.69 -16.60 13.20
N PRO A 10 -22.08 -15.39 13.65
CA PRO A 10 -22.56 -14.38 12.74
C PRO A 10 -21.44 -14.07 11.75
N LEU A 11 -21.74 -14.17 10.45
CA LEU A 11 -20.90 -13.66 9.37
C LEU A 11 -20.54 -12.23 9.73
N CYS A 12 -19.30 -12.02 10.20
CA CYS A 12 -18.79 -10.71 10.55
C CYS A 12 -18.75 -9.88 9.26
N VAL A 13 -19.80 -9.09 9.00
CA VAL A 13 -19.82 -8.14 7.90
C VAL A 13 -18.69 -7.17 8.14
N HIS A 14 -17.76 -7.07 7.18
CA HIS A 14 -16.60 -6.20 7.30
C HIS A 14 -17.11 -4.76 7.54
N PRO A 15 -16.67 -4.05 8.60
CA PRO A 15 -17.23 -2.76 9.00
C PRO A 15 -16.84 -1.60 8.07
N LEU A 16 -16.37 -1.92 6.86
CA LEU A 16 -16.09 -0.97 5.79
C LEU A 16 -16.92 -1.28 4.54
N GLU A 17 -17.75 -2.34 4.52
CA GLU A 17 -18.64 -2.64 3.37
C GLU A 17 -19.69 -1.54 3.17
N LYS A 18 -20.23 -0.99 4.26
CA LYS A 18 -21.13 0.17 4.18
C LYS A 18 -20.41 1.39 3.60
N LEU A 19 -19.13 1.60 3.95
CA LEU A 19 -18.30 2.66 3.36
C LEU A 19 -18.09 2.43 1.87
N ILE A 20 -17.80 1.19 1.44
CA ILE A 20 -17.70 0.84 0.02
C ILE A 20 -19.01 1.19 -0.70
N GLY A 21 -20.16 0.88 -0.11
CA GLY A 21 -21.48 1.28 -0.64
C GLY A 21 -21.59 2.79 -0.85
N LYS A 22 -21.31 3.59 0.19
CA LYS A 22 -21.33 5.07 0.09
C LYS A 22 -20.38 5.59 -0.99
N LEU A 23 -19.14 5.10 -1.01
CA LEU A 23 -18.13 5.48 -2.00
C LEU A 23 -18.48 5.05 -3.43
N SER A 24 -19.21 3.95 -3.61
CA SER A 24 -19.65 3.51 -4.93
C SER A 24 -20.67 4.47 -5.54
N THR A 25 -21.53 5.08 -4.71
CA THR A 25 -22.49 6.10 -5.15
C THR A 25 -21.86 7.46 -5.45
N TYR A 26 -20.65 7.72 -4.95
CA TYR A 26 -19.92 8.95 -5.27
C TYR A 26 -19.66 9.10 -6.78
N LYS A 27 -19.53 7.97 -7.51
CA LYS A 27 -19.34 7.95 -8.96
C LYS A 27 -20.50 8.56 -9.74
N ASP A 28 -21.68 8.60 -9.14
CA ASP A 28 -22.91 9.10 -9.75
C ASP A 28 -23.19 10.57 -9.41
N ILE A 29 -22.37 11.19 -8.56
CA ILE A 29 -22.53 12.59 -8.16
C ILE A 29 -21.87 13.46 -9.23
N PRO A 30 -22.63 14.34 -9.93
CA PRO A 30 -22.04 15.24 -10.91
C PRO A 30 -21.09 16.20 -10.19
N ASP A 31 -19.83 16.17 -10.61
CA ASP A 31 -18.77 17.03 -10.12
C ASP A 31 -19.10 18.48 -10.46
N LYS A 32 -19.70 19.20 -9.50
CA LYS A 32 -20.30 20.53 -9.70
C LYS A 32 -19.71 21.61 -8.80
N ASP A 33 -18.58 21.35 -8.16
CA ASP A 33 -17.98 22.33 -7.25
C ASP A 33 -16.82 23.08 -7.92
N ALA A 34 -16.98 24.40 -8.03
CA ALA A 34 -16.08 25.33 -8.72
C ALA A 34 -14.76 25.62 -7.95
N TYR A 35 -14.37 24.77 -6.99
CA TYR A 35 -13.29 25.02 -6.03
C TYR A 35 -12.43 23.79 -5.71
N GLU A 36 -12.21 22.88 -6.65
CA GLU A 36 -11.48 21.65 -6.38
C GLU A 36 -10.02 21.71 -6.86
N GLN A 37 -9.09 21.30 -6.00
CA GLN A 37 -7.65 21.23 -6.32
C GLN A 37 -7.31 20.06 -7.26
N PHE A 38 -8.22 19.09 -7.38
CA PHE A 38 -8.06 17.86 -8.15
C PHE A 38 -9.20 17.69 -9.13
N ILE A 39 -8.94 17.09 -10.28
CA ILE A 39 -9.97 16.83 -11.29
C ILE A 39 -10.83 15.61 -10.92
N ALA A 40 -12.08 15.55 -11.41
CA ALA A 40 -13.01 14.42 -11.24
C ALA A 40 -12.34 13.04 -11.38
N GLN A 41 -11.52 12.87 -12.42
CA GLN A 41 -10.89 11.59 -12.70
C GLN A 41 -9.90 11.16 -11.61
N ASP A 42 -9.15 12.11 -11.04
CA ASP A 42 -8.21 11.83 -9.95
C ASP A 42 -8.96 11.40 -8.69
N LYS A 43 -10.09 12.04 -8.42
CA LYS A 43 -11.01 11.68 -7.33
C LYS A 43 -11.57 10.28 -7.48
N LEU A 44 -12.10 9.95 -8.65
CA LEU A 44 -12.60 8.60 -8.96
C LEU A 44 -11.50 7.54 -8.81
N ASN A 45 -10.29 7.84 -9.29
CA ASN A 45 -9.15 6.93 -9.16
C ASN A 45 -8.75 6.70 -7.70
N ALA A 46 -8.73 7.76 -6.88
CA ALA A 46 -8.40 7.67 -5.46
C ALA A 46 -9.47 6.89 -4.68
N VAL A 47 -10.75 7.11 -4.98
CA VAL A 47 -11.87 6.34 -4.41
C VAL A 47 -11.78 4.87 -4.79
N ASP A 48 -11.49 4.55 -6.06
CA ASP A 48 -11.29 3.17 -6.50
C ASP A 48 -10.11 2.50 -5.80
N ARG A 49 -9.02 3.22 -5.57
CA ARG A 49 -7.88 2.73 -4.79
C ARG A 49 -8.23 2.53 -3.32
N LEU A 50 -9.02 3.41 -2.70
CA LEU A 50 -9.53 3.23 -1.34
C LEU A 50 -10.40 1.96 -1.25
N ILE A 51 -11.38 1.79 -2.13
CA ILE A 51 -12.23 0.59 -2.19
C ILE A 51 -11.37 -0.66 -2.38
N ARG A 52 -10.37 -0.63 -3.28
CA ARG A 52 -9.44 -1.74 -3.47
C ARG A 52 -8.61 -2.02 -2.23
N SER A 53 -8.14 -1.01 -1.50
CA SER A 53 -7.39 -1.17 -0.25
C SER A 53 -8.23 -1.79 0.87
N ILE A 54 -9.52 -1.47 0.92
CA ILE A 54 -10.48 -2.09 1.84
C ILE A 54 -10.68 -3.57 1.49
N ARG A 55 -10.91 -3.88 0.21
CA ARG A 55 -11.17 -5.25 -0.26
C ARG A 55 -9.93 -6.13 -0.31
N ASN A 56 -8.78 -5.54 -0.60
CA ASN A 56 -7.51 -6.20 -0.80
C ASN A 56 -6.42 -5.53 0.04
N LYS A 57 -5.96 -6.27 1.05
CA LYS A 57 -4.93 -5.82 2.00
C LYS A 57 -3.61 -5.45 1.33
N SER A 58 -3.34 -5.84 0.08
CA SER A 58 -2.10 -5.46 -0.63
C SER A 58 -2.13 -4.10 -1.34
N ALA A 59 -3.32 -3.48 -1.54
CA ALA A 59 -3.41 -2.26 -2.36
C ALA A 59 -3.02 -0.99 -1.59
N LEU A 60 -1.88 -0.38 -1.90
CA LEU A 60 -1.43 0.86 -1.24
C LEU A 60 -2.30 2.07 -1.59
N ILE A 61 -2.57 2.90 -0.59
CA ILE A 61 -3.03 4.28 -0.77
C ILE A 61 -1.84 5.20 -0.55
N ASP A 62 -1.40 5.89 -1.59
CA ASP A 62 -0.21 6.76 -1.54
C ASP A 62 -0.53 8.17 -1.02
N GLY A 63 0.49 9.03 -0.91
CA GLY A 63 0.32 10.39 -0.40
C GLY A 63 -0.53 11.29 -1.30
N GLN A 64 -0.55 11.03 -2.61
CA GLN A 64 -1.40 11.78 -3.55
C GLN A 64 -2.85 11.34 -3.40
N ASP A 65 -3.10 10.02 -3.34
CA ASP A 65 -4.43 9.48 -3.04
C ASP A 65 -4.94 10.03 -1.70
N CYS A 66 -4.07 10.08 -0.69
CA CYS A 66 -4.40 10.65 0.61
C CYS A 66 -4.83 12.12 0.51
N ALA A 67 -4.07 12.95 -0.21
CA ALA A 67 -4.44 14.36 -0.42
C ALA A 67 -5.78 14.51 -1.14
N ILE A 68 -6.04 13.69 -2.16
CA ILE A 68 -7.30 13.69 -2.92
C ILE A 68 -8.48 13.25 -2.03
N LEU A 69 -8.32 12.20 -1.23
CA LEU A 69 -9.35 11.70 -0.33
C LEU A 69 -9.63 12.66 0.84
N ASN A 70 -8.69 13.57 1.14
CA ASN A 70 -8.86 14.65 2.10
C ASN A 70 -9.43 15.94 1.50
N ASP A 71 -9.96 15.88 0.27
CA ASP A 71 -10.51 17.04 -0.42
C ASP A 71 -12.04 16.98 -0.57
N GLY A 72 -12.69 18.13 -0.33
CA GLY A 72 -14.11 18.35 -0.63
C GLY A 72 -15.09 17.36 -0.01
N LEU A 73 -16.10 16.99 -0.81
CA LEU A 73 -17.22 16.14 -0.40
C LEU A 73 -16.80 14.71 -0.01
N ILE A 74 -15.76 14.16 -0.67
CA ILE A 74 -15.25 12.81 -0.38
C ILE A 74 -14.79 12.73 1.07
N LYS A 75 -14.00 13.71 1.52
CA LYS A 75 -13.52 13.78 2.88
C LYS A 75 -14.68 13.75 3.88
N LEU A 76 -15.67 14.64 3.69
CA LEU A 76 -16.83 14.73 4.57
C LEU A 76 -17.57 13.40 4.64
N MET A 77 -17.81 12.76 3.48
CA MET A 77 -18.48 11.46 3.42
C MET A 77 -17.73 10.36 4.18
N ILE A 78 -16.41 10.32 4.06
CA ILE A 78 -15.57 9.36 4.78
C ILE A 78 -15.58 9.68 6.29
N GLU A 79 -15.33 10.92 6.68
CA GLU A 79 -15.27 11.32 8.10
C GLU A 79 -16.60 11.17 8.82
N ASP A 80 -17.73 11.43 8.15
CA ASP A 80 -19.07 11.15 8.68
C ASP A 80 -19.25 9.66 8.97
N TYR A 81 -18.89 8.80 8.01
CA TYR A 81 -18.93 7.36 8.21
C TYR A 81 -18.04 6.90 9.37
N LEU A 82 -16.81 7.43 9.44
CA LEU A 82 -15.85 7.08 10.48
C LEU A 82 -16.38 7.43 11.86
N ARG A 83 -16.96 8.62 12.03
CA ARG A 83 -17.58 9.07 13.29
C ARG A 83 -18.77 8.21 13.70
N GLU A 84 -19.63 7.84 12.74
CA GLU A 84 -20.81 6.99 12.98
C GLU A 84 -20.44 5.56 13.43
N ASN A 85 -19.28 5.04 13.01
CA ASN A 85 -18.91 3.63 13.18
C ASN A 85 -17.63 3.44 14.03
N GLN A 86 -17.21 4.45 14.81
CA GLN A 86 -15.96 4.43 15.59
C GLN A 86 -15.74 3.12 16.40
N PRO A 87 -16.70 2.62 17.20
CA PRO A 87 -16.47 1.44 18.03
C PRO A 87 -16.20 0.17 17.20
N GLU A 88 -16.95 0.00 16.10
CA GLU A 88 -16.78 -1.15 15.19
C GLU A 88 -15.42 -1.10 14.49
N LEU A 89 -14.98 0.09 14.09
CA LEU A 89 -13.69 0.30 13.44
C LEU A 89 -12.52 0.06 14.41
N GLN A 90 -12.60 0.56 15.64
CA GLN A 90 -11.60 0.31 16.67
C GLN A 90 -11.45 -1.17 16.97
N ALA A 91 -12.57 -1.89 17.08
CA ALA A 91 -12.56 -3.34 17.29
C ALA A 91 -11.93 -4.09 16.10
N TYR A 92 -12.27 -3.69 14.87
CA TYR A 92 -11.74 -4.32 13.65
C TYR A 92 -10.24 -4.12 13.47
N PHE A 93 -9.74 -2.89 13.64
CA PHE A 93 -8.31 -2.58 13.52
C PHE A 93 -7.50 -2.91 14.78
N GLN A 94 -8.17 -3.31 15.87
CA GLN A 94 -7.55 -3.57 17.17
C GLN A 94 -6.73 -2.37 17.67
N CYS A 95 -7.24 -1.15 17.46
CA CYS A 95 -6.56 0.08 17.84
C CYS A 95 -7.27 0.75 19.03
N SER A 96 -6.49 1.34 19.93
CA SER A 96 -7.02 2.06 21.11
C SER A 96 -7.45 3.49 20.79
N GLN A 97 -6.96 4.07 19.70
CA GLN A 97 -7.32 5.41 19.25
C GLN A 97 -8.54 5.35 18.33
N ALA A 98 -9.40 6.37 18.43
CA ALA A 98 -10.52 6.53 17.51
C ALA A 98 -10.01 6.79 16.09
N ILE A 99 -10.69 6.20 15.11
CA ILE A 99 -10.46 6.46 13.68
C ILE A 99 -11.59 7.37 13.24
N ASP A 100 -11.32 8.67 13.18
CA ASP A 100 -12.28 9.74 12.85
C ASP A 100 -11.86 10.60 11.66
N LYS A 101 -10.63 10.43 11.16
CA LYS A 101 -10.07 11.15 10.02
C LYS A 101 -9.65 10.21 8.88
N VAL A 102 -9.69 10.73 7.66
CA VAL A 102 -9.26 10.02 6.45
C VAL A 102 -7.82 9.52 6.58
N ASP A 103 -6.90 10.37 7.03
CA ASP A 103 -5.49 10.01 7.24
C ASP A 103 -5.31 8.83 8.19
N GLN A 104 -6.11 8.77 9.26
CA GLN A 104 -6.04 7.68 10.23
C GLN A 104 -6.54 6.38 9.61
N LEU A 105 -7.66 6.42 8.87
CA LEU A 105 -8.16 5.26 8.14
C LEU A 105 -7.12 4.73 7.15
N ILE A 106 -6.52 5.62 6.35
CA ILE A 106 -5.49 5.26 5.38
C ILE A 106 -4.29 4.63 6.08
N ASN A 107 -3.83 5.22 7.18
CA ASN A 107 -2.74 4.67 7.96
C ASN A 107 -3.05 3.26 8.48
N GLN A 108 -4.26 3.02 8.98
CA GLN A 108 -4.67 1.70 9.45
C GLN A 108 -4.74 0.68 8.30
N LEU A 109 -5.30 1.05 7.16
CA LEU A 109 -5.34 0.20 5.95
C LEU A 109 -3.94 -0.13 5.43
N ASN A 110 -3.03 0.84 5.44
CA ASN A 110 -1.63 0.63 5.01
C ASN A 110 -0.83 -0.25 5.99
N GLN A 111 -1.32 -0.47 7.21
CA GLN A 111 -0.71 -1.38 8.18
C GLN A 111 -1.17 -2.84 8.07
N LEU A 112 -2.26 -3.14 7.34
CA LEU A 112 -2.88 -4.48 7.30
C LEU A 112 -2.04 -5.55 6.58
N ASP A 113 -1.07 -5.17 5.76
CA ASP A 113 -0.06 -6.06 5.18
C ASP A 113 1.14 -5.23 4.67
N PRO A 114 2.03 -4.77 5.57
CA PRO A 114 3.03 -3.77 5.22
C PRO A 114 4.07 -4.29 4.22
N VAL A 115 4.29 -5.61 4.14
CA VAL A 115 5.19 -6.21 3.14
C VAL A 115 4.53 -6.25 1.77
N ALA A 116 3.26 -6.65 1.65
CA ALA A 116 2.56 -6.62 0.37
C ALA A 116 2.40 -5.18 -0.17
N LYS A 117 2.19 -4.20 0.71
CA LYS A 117 2.17 -2.77 0.33
C LYS A 117 3.54 -2.30 -0.19
N LEU A 118 4.63 -2.78 0.41
CA LEU A 118 5.98 -2.48 -0.07
C LEU A 118 6.26 -3.12 -1.44
N ILE A 119 5.76 -4.34 -1.68
CA ILE A 119 5.80 -4.96 -3.01
C ILE A 119 5.05 -4.10 -4.02
N ALA A 120 3.85 -3.61 -3.68
CA ALA A 120 3.09 -2.73 -4.57
C ALA A 120 3.86 -1.43 -4.91
N ILE A 121 4.56 -0.82 -3.94
CA ILE A 121 5.45 0.35 -4.18
C ILE A 121 6.53 0.01 -5.22
N LEU A 122 7.18 -1.14 -5.07
CA LEU A 122 8.22 -1.60 -5.98
C LEU A 122 7.67 -1.87 -7.39
N GLU A 123 6.51 -2.52 -7.50
CA GLU A 123 5.85 -2.82 -8.78
C GLU A 123 5.41 -1.56 -9.52
N GLN A 124 4.81 -0.59 -8.82
CA GLN A 124 4.47 0.71 -9.40
C GLN A 124 5.71 1.44 -9.93
N HIS A 125 6.84 1.36 -9.20
CA HIS A 125 8.08 1.97 -9.64
C HIS A 125 8.69 1.24 -10.85
N GLN A 126 8.59 -0.09 -10.90
CA GLN A 126 8.98 -0.91 -12.04
C GLN A 126 8.19 -0.50 -13.30
N GLU A 127 6.87 -0.35 -13.19
CA GLU A 127 5.99 0.07 -14.29
C GLU A 127 6.35 1.48 -14.78
N LYS A 128 6.63 2.41 -13.87
CA LYS A 128 7.08 3.78 -14.23
C LYS A 128 8.40 3.77 -15.00
N ILE A 129 9.36 2.93 -14.61
CA ILE A 129 10.62 2.80 -15.36
C ILE A 129 10.35 2.17 -16.73
N ALA A 130 9.55 1.11 -16.82
CA ALA A 130 9.21 0.44 -18.08
C ALA A 130 8.55 1.39 -19.09
N LYS A 131 7.50 2.11 -18.68
CA LYS A 131 6.84 3.13 -19.52
C LYS A 131 7.81 4.21 -20.00
N ARG A 132 8.75 4.63 -19.14
CA ARG A 132 9.78 5.62 -19.50
C ARG A 132 10.77 5.06 -20.52
N LEU A 133 11.16 3.79 -20.40
CA LEU A 133 12.02 3.12 -21.38
C LEU A 133 11.33 3.03 -22.74
N GLU A 134 10.08 2.60 -22.78
CA GLU A 134 9.27 2.52 -24.00
C GLU A 134 9.11 3.89 -24.67
N SER A 135 8.74 4.91 -23.89
CA SER A 135 8.53 6.27 -24.40
C SER A 135 9.83 6.93 -24.86
N ASN A 136 10.95 6.67 -24.18
CA ASN A 136 12.25 7.24 -24.55
C ASN A 136 12.82 6.58 -25.81
N CYS A 137 12.60 5.27 -26.01
CA CYS A 137 12.95 4.60 -27.26
C CYS A 137 12.19 5.17 -28.47
N ALA A 138 10.96 5.65 -28.26
CA ALA A 138 10.15 6.26 -29.31
C ALA A 138 10.52 7.73 -29.63
N LEU A 139 11.13 8.46 -28.70
CA LEU A 139 11.26 9.92 -28.79
C LEU A 139 12.67 10.46 -29.07
N TYR A 140 13.76 9.71 -28.81
CA TYR A 140 15.09 10.34 -28.89
C TYR A 140 16.27 9.42 -29.28
N HIS A 141 16.97 9.86 -30.33
CA HIS A 141 18.39 9.61 -30.61
C HIS A 141 19.32 10.46 -29.69
N SER A 142 18.92 10.80 -28.45
CA SER A 142 19.69 11.72 -27.58
C SER A 142 20.49 11.01 -26.48
N HIS A 143 21.77 11.38 -26.42
CA HIS A 143 22.89 10.80 -25.68
C HIS A 143 22.82 10.85 -24.13
N VAL A 144 21.66 10.94 -23.48
CA VAL A 144 21.58 11.19 -22.02
C VAL A 144 20.93 10.06 -21.22
N PHE A 145 20.25 9.11 -21.86
CA PHE A 145 19.76 7.92 -21.17
C PHE A 145 20.81 6.80 -21.29
N LYS A 146 21.22 6.19 -20.17
CA LYS A 146 22.05 4.97 -20.16
C LYS A 146 21.12 3.78 -19.86
N PRO A 147 20.56 3.10 -20.88
CA PRO A 147 19.67 1.94 -20.70
C PRO A 147 20.21 0.91 -19.71
N SER A 148 21.53 0.68 -19.72
CA SER A 148 22.22 -0.21 -18.78
C SER A 148 21.94 0.09 -17.30
N ALA A 149 21.92 1.37 -16.89
CA ALA A 149 21.68 1.74 -15.50
C ALA A 149 20.21 1.55 -15.09
N ALA A 150 19.28 1.84 -16.00
CA ALA A 150 17.85 1.62 -15.78
C ALA A 150 17.50 0.13 -15.72
N ASN A 151 18.08 -0.67 -16.61
CA ASN A 151 17.92 -2.13 -16.62
C ASN A 151 18.48 -2.76 -15.36
N LYS A 152 19.69 -2.38 -14.93
CA LYS A 152 20.25 -2.86 -13.67
C LYS A 152 19.35 -2.54 -12.48
N LYS A 153 18.76 -1.33 -12.44
CA LYS A 153 17.82 -0.95 -11.39
C LYS A 153 16.54 -1.79 -11.43
N LEU A 154 15.99 -2.07 -12.61
CA LEU A 154 14.83 -2.96 -12.77
C LEU A 154 15.12 -4.36 -12.25
N GLU A 155 16.28 -4.93 -12.61
CA GLU A 155 16.69 -6.26 -12.14
C GLU A 155 16.80 -6.31 -10.61
N VAL A 156 17.38 -5.28 -9.99
CA VAL A 156 17.48 -5.19 -8.53
C VAL A 156 16.08 -5.11 -7.88
N ILE A 157 15.17 -4.32 -8.45
CA ILE A 157 13.79 -4.20 -7.96
C ILE A 157 13.08 -5.55 -8.06
N GLN A 158 13.26 -6.27 -9.17
CA GLN A 158 12.69 -7.61 -9.36
C GLN A 158 13.23 -8.61 -8.32
N ARG A 159 14.54 -8.58 -8.03
CA ARG A 159 15.14 -9.41 -6.98
C ARG A 159 14.56 -9.07 -5.61
N LEU A 160 14.41 -7.79 -5.27
CA LEU A 160 13.77 -7.37 -4.01
C LEU A 160 12.32 -7.84 -3.90
N ILE A 161 11.53 -7.72 -4.96
CA ILE A 161 10.16 -8.25 -5.01
C ILE A 161 10.20 -9.77 -4.77
N GLY A 162 11.12 -10.49 -5.42
CA GLY A 162 11.32 -11.92 -5.23
C GLY A 162 11.61 -12.29 -3.77
N VAL A 163 12.51 -11.55 -3.11
CA VAL A 163 12.81 -11.74 -1.67
C VAL A 163 11.57 -11.52 -0.82
N PHE A 164 10.80 -10.46 -1.06
CA PHE A 164 9.61 -10.16 -0.27
C PHE A 164 8.45 -11.14 -0.53
N ARG A 165 8.41 -11.77 -1.70
CA ARG A 165 7.46 -12.86 -2.02
C ARG A 165 7.90 -14.24 -1.55
N GLY A 166 9.15 -14.38 -1.12
CA GLY A 166 9.72 -15.69 -0.76
C GLY A 166 10.02 -16.59 -1.95
N HIS A 167 10.33 -16.01 -3.12
CA HIS A 167 10.80 -16.80 -4.25
C HIS A 167 12.18 -17.41 -3.96
N ASP A 168 12.32 -18.70 -4.22
CA ASP A 168 13.59 -19.41 -4.07
C ASP A 168 14.68 -18.82 -4.99
N GLY A 169 15.89 -18.65 -4.44
CA GLY A 169 17.04 -18.12 -5.16
C GLY A 169 17.05 -16.61 -5.37
N ALA A 170 15.99 -15.89 -4.96
CA ALA A 170 16.04 -14.43 -4.89
C ALA A 170 16.95 -14.02 -3.72
N ALA A 171 18.08 -13.41 -4.03
CA ALA A 171 19.01 -12.86 -3.06
C ALA A 171 19.40 -11.45 -3.49
N VAL A 172 19.58 -10.56 -2.51
CA VAL A 172 19.95 -9.17 -2.73
C VAL A 172 21.21 -8.90 -1.93
N ASP A 173 22.27 -8.46 -2.61
CA ASP A 173 23.55 -8.13 -1.97
C ASP A 173 23.64 -6.64 -1.55
N ASP A 174 24.72 -6.27 -0.87
CA ASP A 174 24.94 -4.89 -0.43
C ASP A 174 25.09 -3.89 -1.61
N GLY A 175 25.54 -4.35 -2.77
CA GLY A 175 25.63 -3.54 -3.99
C GLY A 175 24.25 -3.22 -4.55
N ASP A 176 23.37 -4.21 -4.58
CA ASP A 176 21.97 -4.07 -4.98
C ASP A 176 21.22 -3.11 -4.05
N LEU A 177 21.39 -3.26 -2.74
CA LEU A 177 20.78 -2.35 -1.75
C LEU A 177 21.24 -0.91 -1.93
N LYS A 178 22.51 -0.69 -2.31
CA LYS A 178 23.05 0.64 -2.60
C LYS A 178 22.41 1.26 -3.84
N ILE A 179 22.14 0.48 -4.88
CA ILE A 179 21.48 0.96 -6.10
C ILE A 179 20.06 1.45 -5.79
N VAL A 180 19.33 0.75 -4.93
CA VAL A 180 17.97 1.16 -4.54
C VAL A 180 18.00 2.38 -3.63
N SER A 181 18.82 2.36 -2.57
CA SER A 181 18.86 3.41 -1.55
C SER A 181 19.27 4.78 -2.10
N GLN A 182 20.12 4.83 -3.14
CA GLN A 182 20.56 6.07 -3.77
C GLN A 182 19.50 6.74 -4.66
N SER A 183 18.30 6.18 -4.75
CA SER A 183 17.30 6.61 -5.71
C SER A 183 15.98 7.07 -5.06
N SER A 184 15.09 7.67 -5.87
CA SER A 184 13.78 8.14 -5.39
C SER A 184 12.96 7.02 -4.74
N ILE A 185 13.03 5.79 -5.28
CA ILE A 185 12.36 4.62 -4.71
C ILE A 185 12.98 4.21 -3.38
N GLY A 186 14.30 4.36 -3.21
CA GLY A 186 14.97 4.16 -1.93
C GLY A 186 14.43 5.08 -0.84
N LYS A 187 14.32 6.38 -1.14
CA LYS A 187 13.71 7.36 -0.22
C LYS A 187 12.26 7.02 0.13
N GLN A 188 11.48 6.57 -0.85
CA GLN A 188 10.09 6.17 -0.63
C GLN A 188 9.99 4.94 0.27
N ILE A 189 10.85 3.94 0.06
CA ILE A 189 10.96 2.75 0.91
C ILE A 189 11.38 3.12 2.33
N ASP A 190 12.41 3.96 2.49
CA ASP A 190 12.89 4.37 3.80
C ASP A 190 11.79 5.13 4.58
N ASN A 191 11.07 6.05 3.92
CA ASN A 191 9.93 6.74 4.51
C ASN A 191 8.81 5.77 4.90
N PHE A 192 8.53 4.76 4.07
CA PHE A 192 7.56 3.72 4.39
C PHE A 192 7.99 2.90 5.61
N ILE A 193 9.25 2.49 5.68
CA ILE A 193 9.81 1.71 6.79
C ILE A 193 9.74 2.52 8.09
N VAL A 194 10.09 3.80 8.06
CA VAL A 194 10.00 4.68 9.24
C VAL A 194 8.55 4.83 9.69
N THR A 195 7.64 5.08 8.76
CA THR A 195 6.20 5.29 9.05
C THR A 195 5.55 4.03 9.63
N TYR A 196 5.88 2.85 9.10
CA TYR A 196 5.20 1.59 9.42
C TYR A 196 6.10 0.59 10.16
N GLN A 197 7.16 1.07 10.84
CA GLN A 197 8.16 0.24 11.52
C GLN A 197 7.50 -0.79 12.45
N SER A 198 6.53 -0.37 13.26
CA SER A 198 5.86 -1.24 14.24
C SER A 198 5.13 -2.40 13.57
N SER A 199 4.39 -2.11 12.50
CA SER A 199 3.63 -3.11 11.74
C SER A 199 4.57 -4.06 10.98
N LEU A 200 5.65 -3.55 10.39
CA LEU A 200 6.70 -4.36 9.77
C LEU A 200 7.36 -5.30 10.79
N SER A 201 7.72 -4.77 11.96
CA SER A 201 8.38 -5.52 13.04
C SER A 201 7.49 -6.66 13.54
N LYS A 202 6.19 -6.39 13.73
CA LYS A 202 5.17 -7.40 14.07
C LYS A 202 5.02 -8.45 12.97
N HIS A 203 4.91 -8.03 11.71
CA HIS A 203 4.74 -8.92 10.56
C HIS A 203 5.94 -9.86 10.40
N CYS A 204 7.16 -9.34 10.50
CA CYS A 204 8.38 -10.10 10.33
C CYS A 204 8.89 -10.77 11.62
N LYS A 205 8.15 -10.71 12.73
CA LYS A 205 8.53 -11.26 14.06
C LYS A 205 9.96 -10.87 14.49
N LYS A 206 10.29 -9.58 14.37
CA LYS A 206 11.62 -9.04 14.69
C LYS A 206 11.49 -7.79 15.55
N ASP A 207 12.39 -7.61 16.50
CA ASP A 207 12.32 -6.50 17.47
C ASP A 207 12.30 -5.12 16.83
N SER A 208 12.98 -4.95 15.70
CA SER A 208 13.00 -3.68 14.98
C SER A 208 13.44 -3.83 13.52
N ILE A 209 12.71 -3.17 12.63
CA ILE A 209 13.05 -2.98 11.22
C ILE A 209 13.25 -1.49 10.97
N LYS A 210 14.53 -1.05 10.95
CA LYS A 210 14.90 0.37 10.85
C LYS A 210 15.25 0.83 9.44
N ASN A 211 15.51 -0.11 8.53
CA ASN A 211 15.96 0.18 7.17
C ASN A 211 15.72 -1.02 6.25
N LEU A 212 15.90 -0.79 4.93
CA LEU A 212 15.70 -1.80 3.90
C LEU A 212 16.56 -3.06 4.12
N LYS A 213 17.83 -2.91 4.54
CA LYS A 213 18.71 -4.06 4.82
C LYS A 213 18.16 -4.94 5.94
N ALA A 214 17.71 -4.32 7.03
CA ALA A 214 17.12 -5.03 8.16
C ALA A 214 15.82 -5.75 7.79
N LEU A 215 15.03 -5.18 6.87
CA LEU A 215 13.81 -5.77 6.32
C LEU A 215 14.11 -6.98 5.43
N VAL A 216 15.03 -6.84 4.46
CA VAL A 216 15.45 -7.93 3.56
C VAL A 216 15.91 -9.15 4.36
N ILE A 217 16.80 -8.94 5.32
CA ILE A 217 17.29 -10.02 6.21
C ILE A 217 16.13 -10.67 6.99
N ALA A 218 15.13 -9.88 7.41
CA ALA A 218 14.00 -10.42 8.15
C ALA A 218 13.11 -11.29 7.25
N CYS A 219 12.78 -10.82 6.05
CA CYS A 219 12.01 -11.57 5.07
C CYS A 219 12.73 -12.87 4.64
N GLU A 220 14.03 -12.80 4.33
CA GLU A 220 14.81 -13.99 3.97
C GLU A 220 14.82 -15.05 5.08
N LYS A 221 14.93 -14.64 6.35
CA LYS A 221 14.88 -15.56 7.49
C LYS A 221 13.50 -16.18 7.65
N SER A 222 12.44 -15.38 7.55
CA SER A 222 11.07 -15.87 7.62
C SER A 222 10.80 -16.89 6.51
N ASN A 223 11.22 -16.62 5.28
CA ASN A 223 11.01 -17.52 4.14
C ASN A 223 11.75 -18.86 4.32
N LYS A 224 12.97 -18.85 4.88
CA LYS A 224 13.72 -20.08 5.19
C LYS A 224 13.09 -20.93 6.31
N GLN A 225 12.31 -20.32 7.21
CA GLN A 225 11.62 -21.04 8.29
C GLN A 225 10.35 -21.78 7.83
N PHE A 226 9.81 -21.46 6.65
CA PHE A 226 8.65 -22.16 6.08
C PHE A 226 9.02 -23.37 5.20
N ILE A 227 10.31 -23.58 4.93
CA ILE A 227 10.83 -24.62 4.03
C ILE A 227 11.42 -25.82 4.81
N ASN A 228 11.59 -25.70 6.14
CA ASN A 228 12.01 -26.78 7.04
C ASN A 228 10.85 -27.22 7.94
#